data_AF-A0A9E0VQX9-F1
#
_entry.id   AF-A0A9E0VQX9-F1
#
_cell.length_a   1.000
_cell.length_b   1.000
_cell.length_c   1.000
_cell.angle_alpha   90.00
_cell.angle_beta   90.00
_cell.angle_gamma   90.00
#
_symmetry.space_group_name_H-M   'P 1'
#
loop_
_entity.id
_entity.type
_entity.pdbx_description
1 polymer ?
#
loop_
_entity_poly.entity_id
_entity_poly.type
_entity_poly.pdbx_seq_one_letter_code
_entity_poly.pdbx_strand_id
1 'polypeptide(L)'
;MIRPMDNTQFFYRTAIFTRKDNQVALADIHQPETTSPLDEWMGIVVSLADGKHTIQELLDYIGSRYQQAPTNMEETLHSVIERLHDGKIVQLSENEVDLPYYLASPIEELDIEKAIDLIQKDGYEQP
;
A
#
# COMPACT_ATOMS: atom_id res chain seq x y z
N MET A 1 7.25 23.13 12.28
CA MET A 1 8.31 22.58 11.42
C MET A 1 7.94 21.12 11.22
N ILE A 2 7.40 20.77 10.04
CA ILE A 2 7.11 19.37 9.69
C ILE A 2 8.48 18.72 9.50
N ARG A 3 8.75 17.61 10.20
CA ARG A 3 9.97 16.85 9.92
C ARG A 3 9.79 16.22 8.54
N PRO A 4 10.74 16.38 7.61
CA PRO A 4 10.67 15.64 6.35
C PRO A 4 10.61 14.14 6.66
N MET A 5 9.79 13.41 5.89
CA MET A 5 9.70 11.95 5.94
C MET A 5 11.08 11.35 5.62
N ASP A 6 11.39 10.22 6.24
CA ASP A 6 12.66 9.53 6.02
C ASP A 6 12.51 8.53 4.86
N ASN A 7 13.11 8.88 3.71
CA ASN A 7 12.98 8.09 2.49
C ASN A 7 13.68 6.72 2.57
N THR A 8 14.49 6.48 3.60
CA THR A 8 15.18 5.20 3.82
C THR A 8 14.28 4.13 4.46
N GLN A 9 13.10 4.53 4.97
CA GLN A 9 12.17 3.59 5.57
C GLN A 9 11.52 2.71 4.50
N PHE A 10 11.35 1.44 4.86
CA PHE A 10 10.48 0.51 4.16
C PHE A 10 9.03 0.86 4.46
N PHE A 11 8.15 0.61 3.50
CA PHE A 11 6.72 0.85 3.68
C PHE A 11 5.94 -0.38 3.21
N TYR A 12 4.94 -0.75 4.00
CA TYR A 12 4.13 -1.95 3.76
C TYR A 12 2.67 -1.66 3.99
N ARG A 13 1.81 -2.27 3.17
CA ARG A 13 0.36 -2.18 3.36
C ARG A 13 -0.10 -3.07 4.51
N THR A 14 -1.15 -2.60 5.16
CA THR A 14 -1.86 -3.27 6.25
C THR A 14 -3.34 -3.45 5.94
N ALA A 15 -3.75 -3.18 4.70
CA ALA A 15 -5.12 -3.34 4.23
C ALA A 15 -5.18 -4.24 2.99
N ILE A 16 -6.29 -4.95 2.86
CA ILE A 16 -6.59 -5.81 1.71
C ILE A 16 -7.07 -4.92 0.57
N PHE A 17 -6.59 -5.19 -0.64
CA PHE A 17 -6.85 -4.34 -1.81
C PHE A 17 -7.19 -5.17 -3.04
N THR A 18 -7.81 -4.53 -4.03
CA THR A 18 -8.07 -5.08 -5.36
C THR A 18 -7.51 -4.16 -6.44
N ARG A 19 -7.23 -4.72 -7.62
CA ARG A 19 -6.83 -3.97 -8.81
C ARG A 19 -7.66 -4.39 -10.02
N LYS A 20 -8.82 -3.76 -10.18
CA LYS A 20 -9.76 -4.06 -11.26
C LYS A 20 -10.00 -2.83 -12.14
N ASP A 21 -10.13 -3.03 -13.45
CA ASP A 21 -10.45 -1.96 -14.42
C ASP A 21 -9.53 -0.73 -14.31
N ASN A 22 -8.24 -0.97 -14.05
CA ASN A 22 -7.20 0.04 -13.85
C ASN A 22 -7.44 0.96 -12.63
N GLN A 23 -8.27 0.54 -11.68
CA GLN A 23 -8.51 1.21 -10.41
C GLN A 23 -8.06 0.33 -9.25
N VAL A 24 -7.41 0.95 -8.26
CA VAL A 24 -7.05 0.30 -7.01
C VAL A 24 -8.07 0.71 -5.96
N ALA A 25 -8.53 -0.24 -5.17
CA ALA A 25 -9.50 -0.02 -4.11
C ALA A 25 -9.17 -0.88 -2.89
N LEU A 26 -9.56 -0.41 -1.69
CA LEU A 26 -9.58 -1.26 -0.50
C LEU A 26 -10.75 -2.24 -0.62
N ALA A 27 -10.56 -3.50 -0.22
CA ALA A 27 -11.57 -4.55 -0.34
C ALA A 27 -11.83 -5.20 1.02
N ASP A 28 -13.09 -5.55 1.28
CA ASP A 28 -13.47 -6.41 2.40
C ASP A 28 -13.25 -7.88 2.00
N ILE A 29 -12.41 -8.62 2.72
CA ILE A 29 -12.12 -10.03 2.41
C ILE A 29 -13.35 -10.94 2.55
N HIS A 30 -14.29 -10.59 3.42
CA HIS A 30 -15.52 -11.34 3.63
C HIS A 30 -16.62 -10.95 2.64
N GLN A 31 -16.50 -9.78 2.03
CA GLN A 31 -17.39 -9.28 0.98
C GLN A 31 -16.56 -8.65 -0.15
N PRO A 32 -15.87 -9.44 -1.00
CA PRO A 32 -14.88 -8.93 -1.96
C PRO A 32 -15.41 -7.87 -2.95
N GLU A 33 -16.71 -7.86 -3.21
CA GLU A 33 -17.38 -6.86 -4.07
C GLU A 33 -17.60 -5.51 -3.35
N THR A 34 -17.48 -5.47 -2.02
CA THR A 34 -17.55 -4.25 -1.21
C THR A 34 -16.19 -3.58 -1.19
N THR A 35 -16.02 -2.63 -2.10
CA THR A 35 -14.73 -1.93 -2.29
C THR A 35 -14.84 -0.42 -2.04
N SER A 36 -13.75 0.18 -1.56
CA SER A 36 -13.59 1.64 -1.44
C SER A 36 -12.49 2.12 -2.39
N PRO A 37 -12.82 2.78 -3.52
CA PRO A 37 -11.85 3.26 -4.49
C PRO A 37 -10.84 4.23 -3.87
N LEU A 38 -9.58 4.10 -4.28
CA LEU A 38 -8.52 5.02 -3.91
C LEU A 38 -8.26 6.02 -5.03
N ASP A 39 -7.92 7.25 -4.65
CA ASP A 39 -7.37 8.23 -5.59
C ASP A 39 -6.10 7.67 -6.24
N GLU A 40 -5.79 8.11 -7.46
CA GLU A 40 -4.71 7.56 -8.30
C GLU A 40 -3.38 7.40 -7.55
N TRP A 41 -2.91 8.45 -6.88
CA TRP A 41 -1.67 8.39 -6.11
C TRP A 41 -1.73 7.45 -4.91
N MET A 42 -2.87 7.40 -4.21
CA MET A 42 -3.06 6.45 -3.10
C MET A 42 -3.04 5.01 -3.59
N GLY A 43 -3.71 4.75 -4.72
CA GLY A 43 -3.73 3.44 -5.35
C GLY A 43 -2.34 2.96 -5.76
N ILE A 44 -1.52 3.86 -6.31
CA ILE A 44 -0.12 3.57 -6.64
C ILE A 44 0.69 3.20 -5.39
N VAL A 45 0.61 4.02 -4.33
CA VAL A 45 1.35 3.77 -3.09
C VAL A 45 0.92 2.44 -2.45
N VAL A 46 -0.39 2.18 -2.34
CA VAL A 46 -0.90 0.92 -1.77
C VAL A 46 -0.45 -0.29 -2.58
N SER A 47 -0.45 -0.21 -3.91
CA SER A 47 -0.03 -1.30 -4.78
C SER A 47 1.46 -1.64 -4.67
N LEU A 48 2.29 -0.65 -4.31
CA LEU A 48 3.75 -0.78 -4.23
C LEU A 48 4.26 -0.95 -2.80
N ALA A 49 3.41 -0.79 -1.78
CA ALA A 49 3.75 -0.94 -0.36
C ALA A 49 3.88 -2.42 0.00
N ASP A 50 4.99 -3.04 -0.40
CA ASP A 50 5.25 -4.47 -0.24
C ASP A 50 6.19 -4.83 0.93
N GLY A 51 6.64 -3.84 1.69
CA GLY A 51 7.55 -4.03 2.82
C GLY A 51 8.98 -4.39 2.44
N LYS A 52 9.28 -4.49 1.14
CA LYS A 52 10.60 -4.85 0.60
C LYS A 52 11.30 -3.68 -0.04
N HIS A 53 10.54 -2.69 -0.48
CA HIS A 53 11.08 -1.46 -1.05
C HIS A 53 10.94 -0.28 -0.10
N THR A 54 11.91 0.61 -0.19
CA THR A 54 11.96 1.89 0.52
C THR A 54 11.14 2.95 -0.20
N ILE A 55 10.84 4.04 0.51
CA ILE A 55 10.21 5.23 -0.07
C ILE A 55 11.10 5.83 -1.17
N GLN A 56 12.43 5.80 -1.01
CA GLN A 56 13.35 6.25 -2.06
C GLN A 56 13.19 5.43 -3.35
N GLU A 57 13.07 4.11 -3.25
CA GLU A 57 12.87 3.24 -4.41
C GLU A 57 11.51 3.48 -5.09
N LEU A 58 10.47 3.80 -4.32
CA LEU A 58 9.20 4.27 -4.87
C LEU A 58 9.38 5.57 -5.66
N LEU A 59 10.07 6.57 -5.10
CA LEU A 59 10.32 7.86 -5.76
C LEU A 59 11.10 7.67 -7.06
N ASP A 60 12.16 6.85 -7.03
CA ASP A 60 12.99 6.55 -8.18
C ASP A 60 12.18 5.81 -9.26
N TYR A 61 11.38 4.82 -8.85
CA TYR A 61 10.51 4.07 -9.75
C TYR A 61 9.49 4.97 -10.46
N ILE A 62 8.75 5.78 -9.70
CA ILE A 62 7.77 6.70 -10.26
C ILE A 62 8.45 7.77 -11.11
N GLY A 63 9.55 8.35 -10.63
CA GLY A 63 10.33 9.35 -11.36
C GLY A 63 10.81 8.85 -12.72
N SER A 64 11.25 7.59 -12.79
CA SER A 64 11.72 6.96 -14.04
C SER A 64 10.66 6.86 -15.15
N ARG A 65 9.37 6.96 -14.79
CA ARG A 65 8.25 6.91 -15.75
C ARG A 65 8.00 8.25 -16.44
N TYR A 66 8.65 9.32 -15.99
CA TYR A 66 8.55 10.64 -16.59
C TYR A 66 9.83 10.99 -17.33
N GLN A 67 9.71 11.55 -18.54
CA GLN A 67 10.86 12.19 -19.20
C GLN A 67 11.38 13.38 -18.38
N GLN A 68 10.47 14.08 -17.70
CA GLN A 68 10.76 15.11 -16.72
C GLN A 68 9.75 14.98 -15.57
N ALA A 69 10.21 14.52 -14.40
CA ALA A 69 9.36 14.34 -13.23
C ALA A 69 8.80 15.68 -12.72
N PRO A 70 7.56 15.71 -12.19
CA PRO A 70 7.00 16.90 -11.56
C PRO A 70 7.86 17.37 -10.38
N THR A 71 8.09 18.67 -10.26
CA THR A 71 8.94 19.24 -9.19
C THR A 71 8.42 18.95 -7.79
N ASN A 72 7.10 18.80 -7.63
CA ASN A 72 6.42 18.54 -6.36
C ASN A 72 6.06 17.05 -6.16
N MET A 73 6.63 16.14 -6.97
CA MET A 73 6.29 14.70 -6.91
C MET A 73 6.62 14.10 -5.56
N GLU A 74 7.80 14.40 -5.01
CA GLU A 74 8.23 13.90 -3.69
C GLU A 74 7.30 14.40 -2.58
N GLU A 75 7.02 15.70 -2.52
CA GLU A 75 6.08 16.28 -1.55
C GLU A 75 4.67 15.66 -1.66
N THR A 76 4.21 15.40 -2.89
CA THR A 76 2.92 14.78 -3.15
C THR A 76 2.89 13.34 -2.62
N LEU A 77 3.92 12.55 -2.91
CA LEU A 77 4.02 11.15 -2.46
C LEU A 77 4.18 11.07 -0.95
N HIS A 78 4.98 11.94 -0.32
CA HIS A 78 5.07 12.01 1.14
C HIS A 78 3.72 12.30 1.77
N SER A 79 2.98 13.30 1.27
CA SER A 79 1.62 13.61 1.77
C SER A 79 0.63 12.46 1.57
N VAL A 80 0.76 11.67 0.50
CA VAL A 80 -0.05 10.47 0.29
C VAL A 80 0.32 9.39 1.31
N ILE A 81 1.60 9.11 1.50
CA ILE A 81 2.09 8.10 2.46
C ILE A 81 1.68 8.48 3.88
N GLU A 82 1.82 9.74 4.28
CA GLU A 82 1.36 10.23 5.60
C GLU A 82 -0.13 9.98 5.82
N ARG A 83 -0.99 10.33 4.85
CA ARG A 83 -2.44 10.09 4.96
C ARG A 83 -2.79 8.61 5.05
N LEU A 84 -2.12 7.77 4.26
CA LEU A 84 -2.31 6.31 4.32
C LEU A 84 -1.78 5.72 5.63
N HIS A 85 -0.72 6.29 6.18
CA HIS A 85 -0.15 5.92 7.46
C HIS A 85 -1.08 6.26 8.63
N ASP A 86 -1.60 7.49 8.64
CA ASP A 86 -2.59 7.96 9.62
C ASP A 86 -3.87 7.11 9.56
N GLY A 87 -4.28 6.71 8.36
CA GLY A 87 -5.40 5.81 8.12
C GLY A 87 -5.10 4.33 8.39
N LYS A 88 -3.89 3.98 8.84
CA LYS A 88 -3.43 2.59 9.07
C LYS A 88 -3.59 1.67 7.86
N ILE A 89 -3.54 2.23 6.65
CA ILE A 89 -3.56 1.47 5.39
C ILE A 89 -2.13 1.09 4.97
N VAL A 90 -1.16 1.92 5.33
CA VAL A 90 0.28 1.69 5.15
C VAL A 90 0.98 1.91 6.49
N GLN A 91 2.09 1.22 6.72
CA GLN A 91 2.97 1.41 7.87
C GLN A 91 4.41 1.55 7.40
N LEU A 92 5.24 2.20 8.22
CA LEU A 92 6.65 2.43 7.96
C LEU A 92 7.51 1.57 8.89
N SER A 93 8.66 1.13 8.40
CA SER A 93 9.60 0.30 9.14
C SER A 93 11.04 0.65 8.80
N GLU A 94 11.94 0.55 9.78
CA GLU A 94 13.39 0.68 9.56
C GLU A 94 13.98 -0.57 8.89
N ASN A 95 13.26 -1.68 8.89
CA ASN A 95 13.69 -2.95 8.31
C ASN A 95 12.62 -3.49 7.35
N GLU A 96 13.02 -4.38 6.44
CA GLU A 96 12.06 -5.10 5.60
C GLU A 96 11.00 -5.83 6.43
N VAL A 97 9.80 -5.94 5.87
CA VAL A 97 8.66 -6.64 6.47
C VAL A 97 8.13 -7.67 5.48
N ASP A 98 7.97 -8.91 5.93
CA ASP A 98 7.24 -9.92 5.17
C ASP A 98 5.74 -9.77 5.44
N LEU A 99 4.96 -9.56 4.38
CA LEU A 99 3.52 -9.42 4.50
C LEU A 99 2.86 -10.79 4.68
N PRO A 100 1.85 -10.89 5.55
CA PRO A 100 0.96 -12.04 5.58
C PRO A 100 0.34 -12.31 4.22
N TYR A 101 0.03 -13.58 3.94
CA TYR A 101 -0.50 -14.02 2.64
C TYR A 101 -1.70 -13.19 2.16
N TYR A 102 -2.63 -12.88 3.06
CA TYR A 102 -3.85 -12.13 2.76
C TYR A 102 -3.62 -10.64 2.45
N LEU A 103 -2.42 -10.13 2.73
CA LEU A 103 -1.98 -8.79 2.31
C LEU A 103 -1.05 -8.86 1.09
N ALA A 104 -0.43 -10.00 0.78
CA ALA A 104 0.70 -10.10 -0.15
C ALA A 104 0.38 -9.85 -1.63
N SER A 105 -0.88 -9.93 -2.06
CA SER A 105 -1.33 -9.69 -3.43
C SER A 105 -2.73 -9.05 -3.47
N PRO A 106 -3.18 -8.53 -4.63
CA PRO A 106 -4.57 -8.15 -4.83
C PRO A 106 -5.52 -9.31 -4.55
N ILE A 107 -6.71 -9.03 -4.02
CA ILE A 107 -7.69 -10.03 -3.57
C ILE A 107 -8.06 -11.04 -4.67
N GLU A 108 -8.10 -10.61 -5.93
CA GLU A 108 -8.38 -11.47 -7.09
C GLU A 108 -7.27 -12.50 -7.41
N GLU A 109 -6.07 -12.33 -6.87
CA GLU A 109 -4.95 -13.27 -7.01
C GLU A 109 -4.85 -14.22 -5.80
N LEU A 110 -5.65 -14.00 -4.75
CA LEU A 110 -5.63 -14.79 -3.54
C LEU A 110 -6.61 -15.95 -3.61
N ASP A 111 -6.25 -17.04 -2.94
CA ASP A 111 -7.22 -18.03 -2.48
C ASP A 111 -7.94 -17.45 -1.26
N ILE A 112 -9.19 -17.02 -1.46
CA ILE A 112 -9.99 -16.32 -0.45
C ILE A 112 -10.26 -17.19 0.77
N GLU A 113 -10.52 -18.49 0.57
CA GLU A 113 -10.76 -19.41 1.69
C GLU A 113 -9.51 -19.53 2.55
N LYS A 114 -8.35 -19.72 1.91
CA LYS A 114 -7.06 -19.74 2.61
C LYS A 114 -6.74 -18.40 3.30
N ALA A 115 -7.03 -17.28 2.65
CA ALA A 115 -6.80 -15.96 3.22
C ALA A 115 -7.63 -15.74 4.50
N ILE A 116 -8.91 -16.10 4.48
CA ILE A 116 -9.81 -16.04 5.64
C ILE A 116 -9.30 -16.93 6.78
N ASP A 117 -8.90 -18.17 6.47
CA ASP A 117 -8.34 -19.10 7.46
C ASP A 117 -7.09 -18.55 8.16
N LEU A 118 -6.22 -17.86 7.41
CA LEU A 118 -5.00 -17.25 7.95
C LEU A 118 -5.33 -15.99 8.78
N ILE A 119 -6.25 -15.14 8.32
CA ILE A 119 -6.72 -13.97 9.08
C ILE A 119 -7.24 -14.38 10.47
N GLN A 120 -8.06 -15.44 10.53
CA GLN A 120 -8.61 -15.94 11.78
C GLN A 120 -7.52 -16.48 12.73
N LYS A 121 -6.48 -17.13 12.20
CA LYS A 121 -5.36 -17.66 12.99
C LYS A 121 -4.45 -16.56 13.51
N ASP A 122 -4.20 -15.56 12.68
CA ASP A 122 -3.27 -14.45 12.98
C ASP A 122 -3.94 -13.37 13.85
N GLY A 123 -5.28 -13.40 13.98
CA GLY A 123 -6.04 -12.41 14.74
C GLY A 123 -6.03 -11.03 14.09
N TYR A 124 -5.92 -10.99 12.76
CA TYR A 124 -5.87 -9.75 12.00
C TYR A 124 -7.23 -9.04 11.99
N GLU A 125 -7.21 -7.75 12.28
CA GLU A 125 -8.35 -6.86 12.15
C GLU A 125 -8.07 -5.87 11.02
N GLN A 126 -9.00 -5.80 10.06
CA GLN A 126 -8.87 -4.89 8.93
C GLN A 126 -9.02 -3.42 9.41
N PRO A 127 -8.12 -2.52 8.98
CA PRO A 127 -8.15 -1.11 9.37
C PRO A 127 -9.36 -0.34 8.81
#